data_AF-A0A964LHT3-F1
#
_entry.id   AF-A0A964LHT3-F1
#
_cell.length_a   1.000
_cell.length_b   1.000
_cell.length_c   1.000
_cell.angle_alpha   90.00
_cell.angle_beta   90.00
_cell.angle_gamma   90.00
#
_symmetry.space_group_name_H-M   'P 1'
#
loop_
_entity.id
_entity.type
_entity.pdbx_description
1 polymer ?
#
loop_
_entity_poly.entity_id
_entity_poly.type
_entity_poly.pdbx_seq_one_letter_code
_entity_poly.pdbx_strand_id
1 'polypeptide(L)'
;MRFFIGGIATESNEFVSYPTPLSDFRIHRDWADDDAVGRVLSAARPWRRLVREAGHEVVPGLLAWAMSSGPAGWPVGFLGRLAMF
;
A
#
# COMPACT_ATOMS: atom_id res chain seq x y z
N MET A 1 2.67 -9.57 -20.17
CA MET A 1 2.15 -10.13 -18.90
C MET A 1 1.52 -9.00 -18.09
N ARG A 2 0.55 -9.29 -17.23
CA ARG A 2 -0.16 -8.26 -16.43
C ARG A 2 0.26 -8.38 -14.97
N PHE A 3 0.66 -7.27 -14.34
CA PHE A 3 1.09 -7.22 -12.95
C PHE A 3 0.12 -6.39 -12.14
N PHE A 4 -0.49 -7.00 -11.13
CA PHE A 4 -1.26 -6.28 -10.14
C PHE A 4 -0.33 -5.63 -9.13
N ILE A 5 -0.52 -4.34 -8.86
CA ILE A 5 0.28 -3.63 -7.86
C ILE A 5 -0.68 -2.86 -6.95
N GLY A 6 -0.61 -3.17 -5.66
CA GLY A 6 -1.29 -2.45 -4.58
C GLY A 6 -0.30 -2.17 -3.45
N GLY A 7 -0.72 -1.44 -2.43
CA GLY A 7 0.20 -1.11 -1.33
C GLY A 7 -0.49 -0.64 -0.07
N ILE A 8 0.13 -0.95 1.05
CA ILE A 8 -0.22 -0.42 2.36
C ILE A 8 1.03 0.28 2.91
N ALA A 9 0.89 1.56 3.27
CA ALA A 9 1.95 2.34 3.88
C ALA A 9 1.55 2.72 5.31
N THR A 10 2.09 2.01 6.28
CA THR A 10 1.95 2.28 7.71
C THR A 10 3.14 1.63 8.42
N GLU A 11 3.60 2.22 9.51
CA GLU A 11 4.62 1.64 10.37
C GLU A 11 4.04 1.48 11.77
N SER A 12 4.28 0.33 12.39
CA SER A 12 3.80 0.03 13.74
C SER A 12 4.87 0.40 14.76
N ASN A 13 4.47 1.15 15.79
CA ASN A 13 5.29 1.48 16.94
C ASN A 13 4.78 0.71 18.17
N GLU A 14 5.54 -0.29 18.62
CA GLU A 14 5.17 -1.14 19.76
C GLU A 14 5.16 -0.41 21.11
N PHE A 15 5.78 0.78 21.20
CA PHE A 15 5.79 1.60 22.41
C PHE A 15 4.55 2.51 22.54
N VAL A 16 3.71 2.58 21.50
CA VAL A 16 2.47 3.39 21.49
C VAL A 16 1.29 2.50 21.91
N SER A 17 0.57 2.93 22.94
CA SER A 17 -0.51 2.15 23.58
C SER A 17 -1.84 2.17 22.83
N TYR A 18 -2.02 3.04 21.83
CA TYR A 18 -3.23 3.11 21.03
C TYR A 18 -2.97 2.60 19.59
N PRO A 19 -3.85 1.75 19.05
CA PRO A 19 -3.67 1.20 17.71
C PRO A 19 -3.86 2.26 16.63
N THR A 20 -3.35 2.00 15.43
CA THR A 20 -3.72 2.78 14.23
C THR A 20 -5.12 2.31 13.77
N PRO A 21 -6.18 3.12 13.94
CA PRO A 21 -7.55 2.71 13.59
C PRO A 21 -7.76 2.73 12.07
N LEU A 22 -8.76 1.97 11.60
CA LEU A 22 -9.10 1.95 10.17
C LEU A 22 -9.50 3.33 9.63
N SER A 23 -10.09 4.18 10.48
CA SER A 23 -10.46 5.56 10.15
C SER A 23 -9.27 6.43 9.74
N ASP A 24 -8.06 6.07 10.17
CA ASP A 24 -6.86 6.84 9.88
C ASP A 24 -6.26 6.48 8.51
N PHE A 25 -6.70 5.38 7.92
CA PHE A 25 -6.28 4.98 6.60
C PHE A 25 -6.95 5.84 5.53
N ARG A 26 -6.14 6.57 4.79
CA ARG A 26 -6.55 7.20 3.55
C ARG A 26 -6.49 6.18 2.43
N ILE A 27 -7.66 5.83 1.91
CA ILE A 27 -7.82 4.86 0.82
C ILE A 27 -7.86 5.61 -0.50
N HIS A 28 -6.97 5.22 -1.42
CA HIS A 28 -6.97 5.66 -2.81
C HIS A 28 -7.42 4.48 -3.65
N ARG A 29 -8.67 4.56 -4.15
CA ARG A 29 -9.31 3.53 -4.98
C ARG A 29 -9.04 3.75 -6.46
N ASP A 30 -9.06 5.01 -6.85
CA ASP A 30 -8.58 5.43 -8.15
C ASP A 30 -7.07 5.48 -8.01
N TRP A 31 -6.41 4.46 -8.55
CA TRP A 31 -5.00 4.53 -8.80
C TRP A 31 -4.80 5.67 -9.77
N ALA A 32 -4.58 6.84 -9.19
CA ALA A 32 -4.42 8.04 -9.96
C ALA A 32 -3.24 7.83 -10.90
N ASP A 33 -3.37 8.45 -12.06
CA ASP A 33 -2.36 8.71 -13.06
C ASP A 33 -0.95 8.89 -12.45
N ASP A 34 0.11 8.75 -13.26
CA ASP A 34 1.53 8.67 -12.85
C ASP A 34 1.98 9.68 -11.74
N ASP A 35 1.23 10.77 -11.54
CA ASP A 35 1.40 11.76 -10.48
C ASP A 35 0.93 11.41 -9.06
N ALA A 36 -0.24 10.78 -8.81
CA ALA A 36 -0.75 10.71 -7.43
C ALA A 36 -0.25 9.51 -6.61
N VAL A 37 0.20 8.43 -7.24
CA VAL A 37 0.99 7.37 -6.57
C VAL A 37 2.29 7.95 -6.00
N GLY A 38 2.88 8.92 -6.70
CA GLY A 38 4.10 9.59 -6.26
C GLY A 38 4.03 10.36 -4.96
N ARG A 39 2.84 10.83 -4.58
CA ARG A 39 2.61 11.62 -3.37
C ARG A 39 2.39 10.77 -2.13
N VAL A 40 2.02 9.50 -2.29
CA VAL A 40 1.64 8.61 -1.18
C VAL A 40 2.60 7.44 -1.02
N LEU A 41 3.03 6.84 -2.12
CA LEU A 41 3.92 5.69 -2.16
C LEU A 41 4.98 5.95 -3.23
N SER A 42 5.88 6.89 -2.92
CA SER A 42 7.07 7.19 -3.73
C SER A 42 7.84 5.91 -4.10
N ALA A 43 7.83 4.91 -3.21
CA ALA A 43 8.44 3.59 -3.41
C ALA A 43 7.78 2.72 -4.50
N ALA A 44 6.54 2.98 -4.93
CA ALA A 44 5.89 2.24 -6.01
C ALA A 44 6.26 2.75 -7.41
N ARG A 45 6.81 3.97 -7.52
CA ARG A 45 7.24 4.57 -8.79
C ARG A 45 8.34 3.75 -9.50
N PRO A 46 9.43 3.33 -8.82
CA PRO A 46 10.48 2.53 -9.46
C PRO A 46 9.98 1.19 -9.98
N TRP A 47 9.14 0.49 -9.21
CA TRP A 47 8.57 -0.81 -9.61
C TRP A 47 7.70 -0.70 -10.86
N ARG A 48 6.82 0.30 -10.93
CA ARG A 48 6.00 0.55 -12.13
C ARG A 48 6.86 0.85 -13.35
N ARG A 49 7.89 1.67 -13.18
CA ARG A 49 8.82 2.02 -14.25
C ARG A 49 9.48 0.75 -14.82
N LEU A 50 10.02 -0.10 -13.95
CA LEU A 50 10.66 -1.35 -14.36
C LEU A 50 9.68 -2.30 -15.07
N VAL A 51 8.47 -2.48 -14.54
CA VAL A 51 7.45 -3.35 -15.15
C VAL A 51 7.05 -2.84 -16.54
N ARG A 52 6.87 -1.52 -16.69
CA ARG A 52 6.56 -0.90 -17.99
C ARG A 52 7.74 -0.98 -18.97
N GLU A 53 8.96 -0.71 -18.52
CA GLU A 53 10.19 -0.82 -19.32
C GLU A 53 10.41 -2.27 -19.81
N ALA A 54 9.97 -3.26 -19.04
CA ALA A 54 9.95 -4.67 -19.43
C ALA A 54 8.82 -5.05 -20.43
N GLY A 55 8.03 -4.08 -20.90
CA GLY A 55 6.93 -4.33 -21.84
C GLY A 55 5.73 -5.04 -21.21
N HIS A 56 5.54 -4.90 -19.90
CA HIS A 56 4.41 -5.49 -19.19
C HIS A 56 3.34 -4.46 -18.84
N GLU A 57 2.10 -4.92 -18.71
CA GLU A 57 0.97 -4.09 -18.30
C GLU A 57 0.88 -4.06 -16.77
N VAL A 58 0.59 -2.89 -16.21
CA VAL A 58 0.33 -2.74 -14.78
C VAL A 58 -1.17 -2.59 -14.57
N VAL A 59 -1.74 -3.48 -13.76
CA VAL A 59 -3.13 -3.43 -13.34
C VAL A 59 -3.21 -2.75 -11.97
N PRO A 60 -3.96 -1.66 -11.83
CA PRO A 60 -4.07 -0.91 -10.58
C PRO A 60 -4.75 -1.70 -9.46
N GLY A 61 -4.16 -1.66 -8.27
CA GLY A 61 -4.72 -2.18 -7.02
C GLY A 61 -5.02 -1.09 -5.99
N LEU A 62 -5.59 -1.50 -4.86
CA LEU A 62 -5.92 -0.57 -3.77
C LEU A 62 -4.65 -0.06 -3.07
N LEU A 63 -4.68 1.22 -2.70
CA LEU A 63 -3.62 1.85 -1.95
C LEU A 63 -4.18 2.44 -0.65
N ALA A 64 -3.60 2.07 0.48
CA ALA A 64 -4.02 2.58 1.78
C ALA A 64 -2.79 3.11 2.54
N TRP A 65 -2.93 4.25 3.21
CA TRP A 65 -1.86 4.75 4.08
C TRP A 65 -2.40 5.43 5.32
N ALA A 66 -1.66 5.30 6.41
CA ALA A 66 -1.93 5.97 7.68
C ALA A 66 -0.61 6.46 8.28
N MET A 67 -0.67 7.53 9.08
CA MET A 67 0.47 7.95 9.90
C MET A 67 0.85 6.83 10.88
N SER A 68 2.16 6.67 11.13
CA SER A 68 2.67 5.67 12.06
C SER A 68 2.17 5.94 13.49
N SER A 69 1.56 4.95 14.12
CA SER A 69 1.19 4.99 15.54
C SER A 69 1.37 3.60 16.16
N GLY A 70 0.52 3.17 17.09
CA GLY A 70 0.55 1.79 17.58
C GLY A 70 0.16 0.77 16.50
N PRO A 71 0.15 -0.52 16.87
CA PRO A 71 -0.16 -1.61 15.94
C PRO A 71 -1.41 -1.31 15.12
N ALA A 72 -1.39 -1.60 13.83
CA ALA A 72 -2.60 -1.50 13.02
C ALA A 72 -3.71 -2.32 13.70
N GLY A 73 -4.89 -1.73 13.93
CA GLY A 73 -5.98 -2.36 14.71
C GLY A 73 -6.62 -3.59 14.06
N TRP A 74 -5.97 -4.16 13.04
CA TRP A 74 -6.34 -5.41 12.41
C TRP A 74 -5.55 -6.55 13.06
N PRO A 75 -6.07 -7.79 13.09
CA PRO A 75 -5.22 -8.92 13.34
C PRO A 75 -4.19 -8.99 12.21
N VAL A 76 -2.94 -8.64 12.52
CA VAL A 76 -1.78 -8.69 11.61
C VAL A 76 -1.66 -10.07 10.92
N GLY A 77 -2.28 -11.11 11.49
CA GLY A 77 -2.39 -12.45 10.91
C GLY A 77 -3.29 -12.61 9.67
N PHE A 78 -4.16 -11.66 9.33
CA PHE A 78 -5.09 -11.83 8.19
C PHE A 78 -4.46 -11.42 6.83
N LEU A 79 -3.64 -10.37 6.81
CA LEU A 79 -2.97 -9.92 5.58
C LEU A 79 -1.75 -10.77 5.22
N GLY A 80 -1.03 -11.32 6.21
CA GLY A 80 0.04 -12.30 5.98
C GLY A 80 -0.45 -13.59 5.28
N ARG A 81 -1.74 -13.95 5.44
CA ARG A 81 -2.36 -15.06 4.70
C ARG A 81 -2.81 -14.69 3.29
N LEU A 82 -3.20 -13.45 3.03
CA LEU A 82 -3.65 -12.99 1.71
C LEU A 82 -2.50 -12.71 0.74
N ALA A 83 -1.31 -12.36 1.25
CA ALA A 83 -0.11 -12.19 0.42
C ALA A 83 0.55 -13.52 -0.02
N MET A 84 0.01 -14.67 0.40
CA MET A 84 0.48 -16.01 0.06
C MET A 84 -0.44 -16.77 -0.91
N PHE A 85 -1.48 -16.14 -1.45
CA PHE A 85 -2.36 -16.71 -2.48
C PHE A 85 -2.34 -15.89 -3.77
#